data_AF-A0A502FDV9-F1
#
_entry.id   AF-A0A502FDV9-F1
#
_cell.length_a   1.000
_cell.length_b   1.000
_cell.length_c   1.000
_cell.angle_alpha   90.00
_cell.angle_beta   90.00
_cell.angle_gamma   90.00
#
_symmetry.space_group_name_H-M   'P 1'
#
loop_
_entity.id
_entity.type
_entity.pdbx_description
1 polymer ?
#
loop_
_entity_poly.entity_id
_entity_poly.type
_entity_poly.pdbx_seq_one_letter_code
_entity_poly.pdbx_strand_id
1 'polypeptide(L)'
;MRLDEATRWRQSAMMFAVQAGQSDMVAGLLDDGADANATALLPGYKEAFLNHALGPAMRKAFARNDMLNDHDTTIGPALPIAASCGDVATLDALLRHHADVMAREAPNISDALTTAVIRGNTAIVQRLLDHGADACADDRHMHQRQPEIKRSFHTLAELGQRAGLPASLTTRLTCSAVASAH
;
A
#
# COMPACT_ATOMS: atom_id res chain seq x y z
N MET A 1 23.56 -7.53 -3.31
CA MET A 1 23.17 -8.92 -3.03
C MET A 1 22.11 -9.30 -4.04
N ARG A 2 22.43 -10.17 -5.01
CA ARG A 2 21.49 -10.56 -6.07
C ARG A 2 20.50 -11.53 -5.44
N LEU A 3 19.27 -11.08 -5.16
CA LEU A 3 18.17 -11.99 -4.80
C LEU A 3 18.14 -13.11 -5.84
N ASP A 4 17.92 -14.34 -5.41
CA ASP A 4 17.74 -15.43 -6.35
C ASP A 4 16.57 -15.08 -7.27
N GLU A 5 16.72 -15.39 -8.55
CA GLU A 5 15.79 -14.97 -9.57
C GLU A 5 14.37 -15.48 -9.30
N ALA A 6 14.25 -16.65 -8.66
CA ALA A 6 13.00 -17.21 -8.21
C ALA A 6 12.33 -16.36 -7.11
N THR A 7 13.04 -15.96 -6.05
CA THR A 7 12.48 -15.07 -5.02
C THR A 7 12.08 -13.71 -5.57
N ARG A 8 12.85 -13.14 -6.49
CA ARG A 8 12.47 -11.88 -7.16
C ARG A 8 11.14 -12.04 -7.89
N TRP A 9 11.01 -13.08 -8.71
CA TRP A 9 9.78 -13.33 -9.47
C TRP A 9 8.59 -13.72 -8.59
N ARG A 10 8.83 -14.45 -7.49
CA ARG A 10 7.82 -14.75 -6.47
C ARG A 10 7.26 -13.46 -5.87
N GLN A 11 8.14 -12.53 -5.49
CA GLN A 11 7.73 -11.25 -4.92
C GLN A 11 6.92 -10.42 -5.93
N SER A 12 7.36 -10.38 -7.19
CA SER A 12 6.61 -9.71 -8.27
C SER A 12 5.24 -10.34 -8.51
N ALA A 13 5.16 -11.67 -8.55
CA ALA A 13 3.89 -12.39 -8.70
C ALA A 13 2.93 -12.06 -7.56
N MET A 14 3.44 -11.95 -6.33
CA MET A 14 2.63 -11.56 -5.17
C MET A 14 2.05 -10.16 -5.35
N MET A 15 2.85 -9.18 -5.80
CA MET A 15 2.36 -7.81 -6.03
C MET A 15 1.26 -7.75 -7.10
N PHE A 16 1.38 -8.52 -8.18
CA PHE A 16 0.32 -8.59 -9.19
C PHE A 16 -0.94 -9.28 -8.67
N ALA A 17 -0.80 -10.34 -7.88
CA ALA A 17 -1.93 -11.01 -7.24
C ALA A 17 -2.68 -10.06 -6.30
N VAL A 18 -1.95 -9.21 -5.55
CA VAL A 18 -2.54 -8.16 -4.71
C VAL A 18 -3.30 -7.13 -5.55
N GLN A 19 -2.70 -6.61 -6.62
CA GLN A 19 -3.38 -5.66 -7.52
C GLN A 19 -4.64 -6.26 -8.17
N ALA A 20 -4.61 -7.55 -8.48
CA ALA A 20 -5.72 -8.30 -9.06
C ALA A 20 -6.78 -8.73 -8.03
N GLY A 21 -6.54 -8.52 -6.73
CA GLY A 21 -7.44 -8.95 -5.65
C GLY A 21 -7.57 -10.48 -5.50
N GLN A 22 -6.52 -11.22 -5.86
CA GLN A 22 -6.50 -12.68 -5.81
C GLN A 22 -5.99 -13.17 -4.45
N SER A 23 -6.80 -12.99 -3.40
CA SER A 23 -6.43 -13.30 -2.01
C SER A 23 -5.88 -14.73 -1.80
N ASP A 24 -6.44 -15.74 -2.46
CA ASP A 24 -5.95 -17.13 -2.40
C ASP A 24 -4.53 -17.28 -2.98
N MET A 25 -4.26 -16.59 -4.10
CA MET A 25 -2.93 -16.59 -4.72
C MET A 25 -1.93 -15.82 -3.86
N VAL A 26 -2.36 -14.72 -3.23
CA VAL A 26 -1.55 -13.97 -2.27
C VAL A 26 -1.18 -14.85 -1.08
N ALA A 27 -2.14 -15.55 -0.48
CA ALA A 27 -1.89 -16.47 0.63
C ALA A 27 -0.91 -17.58 0.22
N GLY A 28 -1.13 -18.23 -0.92
CA GLY A 28 -0.23 -19.29 -1.40
C GLY A 28 1.19 -18.80 -1.69
N LEU A 29 1.36 -17.58 -2.20
CA LEU A 29 2.69 -17.00 -2.44
C LEU A 29 3.41 -16.63 -1.13
N LEU A 30 2.67 -16.15 -0.13
CA LEU A 30 3.20 -15.91 1.22
C LEU A 30 3.62 -17.21 1.90
N ASP A 31 2.82 -18.27 1.77
CA ASP A 31 3.15 -19.63 2.25
C ASP A 31 4.39 -20.19 1.55
N ASP A 32 4.60 -19.89 0.26
CA ASP A 32 5.81 -20.26 -0.52
C ASP A 32 7.03 -19.36 -0.21
N GLY A 33 6.90 -18.41 0.73
CA GLY A 33 7.99 -17.56 1.20
C GLY A 33 8.14 -16.23 0.47
N ALA A 34 7.08 -15.70 -0.14
CA ALA A 34 7.02 -14.28 -0.47
C ALA A 34 7.00 -13.44 0.82
N ASP A 35 7.61 -12.26 0.78
CA ASP A 35 7.69 -11.39 1.95
C ASP A 35 6.55 -10.36 1.89
N ALA A 36 5.68 -10.36 2.90
CA ALA A 36 4.54 -9.45 3.00
C ALA A 36 4.95 -7.95 3.04
N ASN A 37 6.20 -7.67 3.42
CA ASN A 37 6.74 -6.32 3.64
C ASN A 37 7.69 -5.86 2.54
N ALA A 38 8.28 -6.79 1.79
CA ALA A 38 9.23 -6.43 0.75
C ALA A 38 8.55 -5.77 -0.45
N THR A 39 9.27 -4.85 -1.08
CA THR A 39 8.89 -4.36 -2.41
C THR A 39 9.34 -5.35 -3.48
N ALA A 40 8.65 -5.34 -4.62
CA ALA A 40 9.07 -6.07 -5.81
C ALA A 40 9.86 -5.15 -6.74
N LEU A 41 11.05 -5.58 -7.14
CA LEU A 41 11.81 -4.92 -8.21
C LEU A 41 11.46 -5.57 -9.54
N LEU A 42 10.80 -4.83 -10.40
CA LEU A 42 10.56 -5.23 -11.78
C LEU A 42 11.64 -4.67 -12.68
N PRO A 43 12.36 -5.54 -13.42
CA PRO A 43 13.34 -5.07 -14.38
C PRO A 43 12.66 -4.21 -15.44
N GLY A 44 13.29 -3.10 -15.82
CA GLY A 44 12.92 -2.37 -17.02
C GLY A 44 13.17 -3.29 -18.22
N TYR A 45 12.16 -3.50 -19.06
CA TYR A 45 12.32 -4.29 -20.27
C TYR A 45 12.13 -3.40 -21.48
N LYS A 46 13.18 -3.34 -22.31
CA LYS A 46 13.08 -2.71 -23.64
C LYS A 46 11.92 -3.30 -24.41
N GLU A 47 11.13 -2.45 -25.04
CA GLU A 47 9.95 -2.82 -25.82
C GLU A 47 10.24 -3.95 -26.83
N ALA A 48 11.43 -3.92 -27.45
CA ALA A 48 11.91 -4.95 -28.37
C ALA A 48 12.05 -6.35 -27.73
N PHE A 49 12.46 -6.43 -26.47
CA PHE A 49 12.55 -7.71 -25.73
C PHE A 49 11.17 -8.25 -25.37
N LEU A 50 10.26 -7.38 -24.91
CA LEU A 50 8.90 -7.77 -24.55
C LEU A 50 8.04 -8.18 -25.76
N ASN A 51 8.28 -7.58 -26.93
CA ASN A 51 7.61 -7.95 -28.18
C ASN A 51 7.88 -9.40 -28.60
N HIS A 52 9.08 -9.91 -28.30
CA HIS A 52 9.46 -11.30 -28.56
C HIS A 52 9.11 -12.27 -27.43
N ALA A 53 9.16 -11.82 -26.17
CA ALA A 53 9.01 -12.69 -25.00
C ALA A 53 7.57 -12.81 -24.47
N LEU A 54 6.71 -11.80 -24.66
CA LEU A 54 5.37 -11.76 -24.06
C LEU A 54 4.24 -11.84 -25.08
N GLY A 55 3.20 -12.60 -24.73
CA GLY A 55 1.95 -12.66 -25.50
C GLY A 55 1.16 -11.34 -25.48
N PRO A 56 0.26 -11.12 -26.46
CA PRO A 56 -0.46 -9.85 -26.65
C PRO A 56 -1.28 -9.39 -25.44
N ALA A 57 -1.88 -10.33 -24.69
CA ALA A 57 -2.63 -10.01 -23.48
C ALA A 57 -1.73 -9.44 -22.38
N MET A 58 -0.54 -10.03 -22.19
CA MET A 58 0.41 -9.60 -21.17
C MET A 58 1.05 -8.26 -21.56
N ARG A 59 1.41 -8.06 -22.82
CA ARG A 59 1.86 -6.73 -23.31
C ARG A 59 0.84 -5.64 -23.05
N LYS A 60 -0.45 -5.91 -23.34
CA LYS A 60 -1.54 -4.94 -23.11
C LYS A 60 -1.72 -4.62 -21.62
N ALA A 61 -1.52 -5.60 -20.74
CA ALA A 61 -1.55 -5.38 -19.30
C ALA A 61 -0.37 -4.52 -18.82
N PHE A 62 0.85 -4.80 -19.30
CA PHE A 62 2.05 -4.02 -18.94
C PHE A 62 1.99 -2.59 -19.50
N ALA A 63 1.52 -2.40 -20.73
CA ALA A 63 1.32 -1.08 -21.35
C ALA A 63 0.32 -0.21 -20.57
N ARG A 64 -0.78 -0.82 -20.10
CA ARG A 64 -1.82 -0.10 -19.33
C ARG A 64 -1.38 0.37 -17.95
N ASN A 65 -0.31 -0.22 -17.42
CA ASN A 65 0.23 0.08 -16.11
C ASN A 65 1.57 0.85 -16.19
N ASP A 66 1.90 1.40 -17.37
CA ASP A 66 3.14 2.15 -17.64
C ASP A 66 4.44 1.38 -17.32
N MET A 67 4.35 0.04 -17.38
CA MET A 67 5.44 -0.89 -17.05
C MET A 67 6.35 -1.19 -18.24
N LEU A 68 6.08 -0.55 -19.39
CA LEU A 68 6.91 -0.59 -20.59
C LEU A 68 7.89 0.57 -20.55
N ASN A 69 8.89 0.46 -19.68
CA ASN A 69 9.94 1.46 -19.58
C ASN A 69 11.32 0.80 -19.52
N ASP A 70 12.34 1.55 -19.94
CA ASP A 70 13.74 1.09 -20.00
C ASP A 70 14.44 1.18 -18.63
N HIS A 71 13.68 1.40 -17.54
CA HIS A 71 14.21 1.58 -16.19
C HIS A 71 13.54 0.65 -15.18
N ASP A 72 14.28 0.21 -14.16
CA ASP A 72 13.71 -0.65 -13.12
C ASP A 72 12.62 0.09 -12.33
N THR A 73 11.51 -0.60 -12.07
CA THR A 73 10.38 -0.06 -11.32
C THR A 73 10.22 -0.84 -10.03
N THR A 74 10.13 -0.14 -8.91
CA THR A 74 9.79 -0.75 -7.61
C THR A 74 8.28 -0.69 -7.45
N ILE A 75 7.68 -1.80 -6.99
CA ILE A 75 6.26 -1.88 -6.64
C ILE A 75 6.12 -2.33 -5.19
N GLY A 76 5.23 -1.68 -4.45
CA GLY A 76 4.89 -2.05 -3.08
C GLY A 76 5.28 -0.98 -2.07
N PRO A 77 4.98 -1.18 -0.78
CA PRO A 77 4.61 -2.44 -0.14
C PRO A 77 3.20 -2.96 -0.52
N ALA A 78 2.94 -4.24 -0.28
CA ALA A 78 1.70 -4.90 -0.67
C ALA A 78 0.45 -4.33 0.04
N LEU A 79 0.61 -3.93 1.31
CA LEU A 79 -0.51 -3.51 2.15
C LEU A 79 -1.18 -2.19 1.68
N PRO A 80 -0.42 -1.11 1.35
CA PRO A 80 -1.00 0.08 0.71
C PRO A 80 -1.70 -0.21 -0.62
N ILE A 81 -1.20 -1.14 -1.42
CA ILE A 81 -1.81 -1.53 -2.70
C ILE A 81 -3.17 -2.19 -2.44
N ALA A 82 -3.24 -3.17 -1.53
CA ALA A 82 -4.50 -3.83 -1.15
C ALA A 82 -5.54 -2.81 -0.62
N ALA A 83 -5.09 -1.86 0.23
CA ALA A 83 -5.94 -0.79 0.74
C ALA A 83 -6.46 0.13 -0.37
N SER A 84 -5.64 0.44 -1.38
CA SER A 84 -6.03 1.21 -2.56
C SER A 84 -7.05 0.45 -3.43
N CYS A 85 -6.86 -0.85 -3.62
CA CYS A 85 -7.81 -1.67 -4.37
C CYS A 85 -9.15 -1.88 -3.63
N GLY A 86 -9.19 -1.65 -2.31
CA GLY A 86 -10.39 -1.90 -1.51
C GLY A 86 -10.64 -3.39 -1.21
N ASP A 87 -9.63 -4.23 -1.40
CA ASP A 87 -9.77 -5.68 -1.20
C ASP A 87 -9.45 -6.07 0.24
N VAL A 88 -10.52 -6.28 1.02
CA VAL A 88 -10.44 -6.74 2.40
C VAL A 88 -9.83 -8.14 2.49
N ALA A 89 -10.16 -9.07 1.60
CA ALA A 89 -9.69 -10.45 1.69
C ALA A 89 -8.17 -10.54 1.48
N THR A 90 -7.65 -9.77 0.53
CA THR A 90 -6.20 -9.67 0.31
C THR A 90 -5.52 -8.95 1.48
N LEU A 91 -6.13 -7.89 2.03
CA LEU A 91 -5.60 -7.22 3.23
C LEU A 91 -5.49 -8.20 4.41
N ASP A 92 -6.51 -9.04 4.62
CA ASP A 92 -6.54 -10.05 5.69
C ASP A 92 -5.45 -11.10 5.51
N ALA A 93 -5.20 -11.53 4.27
CA ALA A 93 -4.11 -12.44 3.99
C ALA A 93 -2.77 -11.79 4.38
N LEU A 94 -2.50 -10.59 3.90
CA LEU A 94 -1.26 -9.87 4.22
C LEU A 94 -1.07 -9.67 5.73
N LEU A 95 -2.11 -9.25 6.45
CA LEU A 95 -2.06 -9.05 7.90
C LEU A 95 -1.85 -10.34 8.70
N ARG A 96 -2.43 -11.46 8.24
CA ARG A 96 -2.19 -12.79 8.84
C ARG A 96 -0.73 -13.23 8.70
N HIS A 97 -0.06 -12.80 7.65
CA HIS A 97 1.37 -13.05 7.41
C HIS A 97 2.27 -11.92 7.95
N HIS A 98 1.83 -11.19 8.98
CA HIS A 98 2.61 -10.16 9.66
C HIS A 98 3.07 -9.00 8.76
N ALA A 99 2.23 -8.61 7.78
CA ALA A 99 2.44 -7.35 7.08
C ALA A 99 2.47 -6.18 8.06
N ASP A 100 3.47 -5.31 7.88
CA ASP A 100 3.65 -4.08 8.61
C ASP A 100 2.55 -3.09 8.20
N VAL A 101 1.67 -2.80 9.16
CA VAL A 101 0.55 -1.87 9.02
C VAL A 101 0.99 -0.44 8.71
N MET A 102 2.23 -0.10 9.06
CA MET A 102 2.83 1.22 8.84
C MET A 102 3.80 1.23 7.64
N ALA A 103 3.82 0.18 6.82
CA ALA A 103 4.72 0.09 5.68
C ALA A 103 4.43 1.19 4.65
N ARG A 104 5.49 1.85 4.15
CA ARG A 104 5.43 2.93 3.17
C ARG A 104 6.49 2.74 2.10
N GLU A 105 6.12 3.02 0.85
CA GLU A 105 7.05 2.96 -0.28
C GLU A 105 8.12 4.05 -0.21
N ALA A 106 7.73 5.25 0.21
CA ALA A 106 8.64 6.37 0.41
C ALA A 106 8.09 7.30 1.52
N PRO A 107 8.94 8.15 2.12
CA PRO A 107 8.54 9.05 3.21
C PRO A 107 7.41 10.04 2.86
N ASN A 108 7.14 10.24 1.58
CA ASN A 108 6.10 11.12 1.05
C ASN A 108 4.88 10.38 0.47
N ILE A 109 4.88 9.05 0.50
CA ILE A 109 3.78 8.22 0.00
C ILE A 109 2.90 7.82 1.18
N SER A 110 1.59 7.84 0.99
CA SER A 110 0.60 7.47 2.00
C SER A 110 0.75 6.01 2.42
N ASP A 111 0.59 5.73 3.71
CA ASP A 111 0.49 4.35 4.19
C ASP A 111 -0.87 3.71 3.84
N ALA A 112 -1.06 2.46 4.25
CA ALA A 112 -2.31 1.73 4.01
C ALA A 112 -3.52 2.39 4.69
N LEU A 113 -3.34 2.97 5.88
CA LEU A 113 -4.41 3.59 6.66
C LEU A 113 -4.87 4.88 6.00
N THR A 114 -3.95 5.78 5.68
CA THR A 114 -4.23 7.04 4.97
C THR A 114 -4.92 6.76 3.63
N THR A 115 -4.45 5.77 2.88
CA THR A 115 -5.07 5.37 1.61
C THR A 115 -6.50 4.87 1.79
N ALA A 116 -6.75 4.01 2.79
CA ALA A 116 -8.07 3.49 3.09
C ALA A 116 -9.05 4.59 3.54
N VAL A 117 -8.57 5.55 4.32
CA VAL A 117 -9.36 6.70 4.80
C VAL A 117 -9.74 7.63 3.66
N ILE A 118 -8.81 7.99 2.78
CA ILE A 118 -9.09 8.82 1.60
C ILE A 118 -10.15 8.17 0.71
N ARG A 119 -10.12 6.84 0.60
CA ARG A 119 -11.09 6.06 -0.19
C ARG A 119 -12.43 5.83 0.51
N GLY A 120 -12.57 6.14 1.80
CA GLY A 120 -13.79 5.89 2.54
C GLY A 120 -14.01 4.41 2.92
N ASN A 121 -12.98 3.56 2.83
CA ASN A 121 -13.11 2.12 3.00
C ASN A 121 -13.18 1.72 4.49
N THR A 122 -14.37 1.84 5.08
CA THR A 122 -14.62 1.58 6.51
C THR A 122 -14.10 0.23 7.01
N ALA A 123 -14.31 -0.84 6.25
CA ALA A 123 -13.87 -2.19 6.60
C ALA A 123 -12.34 -2.32 6.69
N ILE A 124 -11.62 -1.70 5.76
CA ILE A 124 -10.14 -1.70 5.73
C ILE A 124 -9.60 -0.81 6.85
N VAL A 125 -10.19 0.37 7.06
CA VAL A 125 -9.80 1.28 8.15
C VAL A 125 -9.96 0.61 9.51
N GLN A 126 -11.12 -0.02 9.75
CA GLN A 126 -11.36 -0.77 10.98
C GLN A 126 -10.27 -1.83 11.20
N ARG A 127 -9.97 -2.62 10.17
CA ARG A 127 -9.00 -3.70 10.26
C ARG A 127 -7.57 -3.21 10.51
N LEU A 128 -7.13 -2.19 9.80
CA LEU A 128 -5.80 -1.61 10.00
C LEU A 128 -5.66 -1.09 11.44
N LEU A 129 -6.67 -0.39 11.96
CA LEU A 129 -6.67 0.09 13.35
C LEU A 129 -6.69 -1.05 14.37
N ASP A 130 -7.40 -2.14 14.09
CA ASP A 130 -7.44 -3.32 14.96
C ASP A 130 -6.10 -4.07 14.99
N HIS A 131 -5.33 -3.98 13.90
CA HIS A 131 -3.96 -4.50 13.80
C HIS A 131 -2.89 -3.49 14.25
N GLY A 132 -3.28 -2.40 14.94
CA GLY A 132 -2.35 -1.46 15.58
C GLY A 132 -1.83 -0.34 14.68
N ALA A 133 -2.53 -0.03 13.58
CA ALA A 133 -2.17 1.11 12.75
C ALA A 133 -2.25 2.43 13.53
N ASP A 134 -1.19 3.23 13.46
CA ASP A 134 -1.09 4.50 14.16
C ASP A 134 -1.70 5.65 13.35
N ALA A 135 -2.88 6.10 13.77
CA ALA A 135 -3.59 7.20 13.12
C ALA A 135 -2.87 8.56 13.21
N CYS A 136 -1.89 8.70 14.10
CA CYS A 136 -1.09 9.92 14.28
C CYS A 136 0.23 9.91 13.49
N ALA A 137 0.57 8.82 12.77
CA ALA A 137 1.87 8.67 12.14
C ALA A 137 2.16 9.81 11.15
N ASP A 138 1.21 10.12 10.27
CA ASP A 138 1.30 11.22 9.30
C ASP A 138 1.36 12.58 10.00
N ASP A 139 0.48 12.83 10.96
CA ASP A 139 0.43 14.09 11.70
C ASP A 139 1.79 14.40 12.35
N ARG A 140 2.41 13.42 13.03
CA ARG A 140 3.72 13.60 13.68
C ARG A 140 4.84 13.81 12.66
N HIS A 141 4.84 13.06 11.56
CA HIS A 141 5.86 13.19 10.52
C HIS A 141 5.82 14.59 9.87
N MET A 142 4.62 15.15 9.65
CA MET A 142 4.47 16.50 9.10
C MET A 142 4.92 17.59 10.09
N HIS A 143 4.57 17.45 11.38
CA HIS A 143 5.03 18.39 12.43
C HIS A 143 6.56 18.38 12.58
N GLN A 144 7.21 17.22 12.44
CA GLN A 144 8.67 17.11 12.49
C GLN A 144 9.37 17.75 11.29
N ARG A 145 8.76 17.74 10.10
CA ARG A 145 9.40 18.24 8.87
C ARG A 145 9.19 19.73 8.62
N GLN A 146 8.08 20.32 9.09
CA GLN A 146 7.76 21.73 8.82
C GLN A 146 7.09 22.40 10.03
N PRO A 147 7.85 22.78 11.08
CA PRO A 147 7.30 23.47 12.25
C PRO A 147 6.69 24.85 11.94
N GLU A 148 6.98 25.40 10.74
CA GLU A 148 6.70 26.81 10.40
C GLU A 148 5.49 26.99 9.46
N ILE A 149 4.97 25.92 8.85
CA ILE A 149 3.82 26.00 7.94
C ILE A 149 2.51 25.78 8.71
N LYS A 150 1.87 26.89 9.11
CA LYS A 150 0.48 26.95 9.61
C LYS A 150 -0.56 26.78 8.47
N ARG A 151 -0.45 25.74 7.64
CA ARG A 151 -1.57 25.39 6.76
C ARG A 151 -2.50 24.46 7.52
N SER A 152 -3.82 24.62 7.33
CA SER A 152 -4.81 23.63 7.78
C SER A 152 -4.57 22.34 7.02
N PHE A 153 -3.70 21.49 7.55
CA PHE A 153 -3.63 20.10 7.15
C PHE A 153 -4.87 19.42 7.71
N HIS A 154 -5.64 18.79 6.84
CA HIS A 154 -6.76 17.98 7.29
C HIS A 154 -6.20 16.77 8.02
N THR A 155 -6.54 16.65 9.31
CA THR A 155 -6.20 15.47 10.10
C THR A 155 -6.79 14.22 9.45
N LEU A 156 -6.22 13.06 9.75
CA LEU A 156 -6.75 11.79 9.24
C LEU A 156 -8.23 11.58 9.62
N ALA A 157 -8.64 12.08 10.79
CA ALA A 157 -10.02 12.09 11.22
C ALA A 157 -10.91 13.03 10.38
N GLU A 158 -10.45 14.23 10.03
CA GLU A 158 -11.18 15.15 9.14
C GLU A 158 -11.32 14.59 7.72
N LEU A 159 -10.26 13.98 7.20
CA LEU A 159 -10.30 13.27 5.93
C LEU A 159 -11.32 12.13 5.99
N GLY A 160 -11.32 11.37 7.09
CA GLY A 160 -12.29 10.30 7.31
C GLY A 160 -13.74 10.80 7.38
N GLN A 161 -13.99 11.90 8.08
CA GLN A 161 -15.32 12.54 8.14
C GLN A 161 -15.79 12.96 6.75
N ARG A 162 -14.92 13.59 5.96
CA ARG A 162 -15.24 14.01 4.59
C ARG A 162 -15.45 12.83 3.64
N ALA A 163 -14.76 11.72 3.87
CA ALA A 163 -14.93 10.47 3.14
C ALA A 163 -16.15 9.65 3.61
N GLY A 164 -16.92 10.12 4.60
CA GLY A 164 -18.14 9.48 5.06
C GLY A 164 -17.92 8.31 6.03
N LEU A 165 -16.77 8.25 6.72
CA LEU A 165 -16.54 7.24 7.75
C LEU A 165 -17.50 7.45 8.94
N PRO A 166 -17.94 6.37 9.59
CA PRO A 166 -18.77 6.45 10.78
C PRO A 166 -18.02 7.15 11.92
N ALA A 167 -18.78 7.84 12.77
CA ALA A 167 -18.23 8.61 13.89
C ALA A 167 -17.30 7.75 14.78
N SER A 168 -17.66 6.49 15.01
CA SER A 168 -16.86 5.52 15.79
C SER A 168 -15.44 5.33 15.24
N LEU A 169 -15.27 5.29 13.91
CA LEU A 169 -13.96 5.20 13.29
C LEU A 169 -13.24 6.54 13.35
N THR A 170 -13.94 7.64 13.07
CA THR A 170 -13.30 8.97 13.09
C THR A 170 -12.72 9.31 14.46
N THR A 171 -13.37 8.89 15.56
CA THR A 171 -12.84 9.04 16.93
C THR A 171 -11.59 8.20 17.18
N ARG A 172 -11.45 7.03 16.54
CA ARG A 172 -10.20 6.25 16.61
C ARG A 172 -9.08 6.85 15.77
N LEU A 173 -9.44 7.63 14.75
CA LEU A 173 -8.50 8.34 13.89
C LEU A 173 -8.05 9.70 14.45
N THR A 174 -8.73 10.23 15.48
CA THR A 174 -8.36 11.53 16.06
C THR A 174 -7.06 11.41 16.86
N CYS A 175 -6.07 12.21 16.48
CA CYS A 175 -4.83 12.31 17.24
C CYS A 175 -5.00 13.25 18.45
N SER A 176 -5.02 12.71 19.68
CA SER A 176 -5.16 13.52 20.90
C SER A 176 -3.93 14.40 21.19
N ALA A 177 -2.76 14.06 20.64
CA ALA A 177 -1.52 14.80 20.85
C ALA A 177 -1.48 16.17 20.15
N VAL A 178 -2.28 16.37 19.10
CA VAL A 178 -2.39 17.66 18.38
C VAL A 178 -3.51 18.53 18.96
N ALA A 179 -4.49 17.93 19.65
CA ALA A 179 -5.64 18.64 20.24
C ALA A 179 -5.31 19.47 21.49
N SER A 180 -4.09 19.38 22.03
CA SER A 180 -3.67 20.11 23.25
C SER A 180 -2.86 21.38 22.99
N ALA A 181 -2.68 21.80 21.73
CA ALA A 181 -2.09 23.10 21.41
C ALA A 181 -3.18 24.17 21.26
N HIS A 182 -3.80 24.55 22.39
CA HIS A 182 -4.60 25.76 22.53
C HIS A 182 -3.90 26.72 23.50
#